data_AF-A0AA42GWT4-F1
#
_entry.id   AF-A0AA42GWT4-F1
#
_cell.length_a   1.000
_cell.length_b   1.000
_cell.length_c   1.000
_cell.angle_alpha   90.00
_cell.angle_beta   90.00
_cell.angle_gamma   90.00
#
_symmetry.space_group_name_H-M   'P 1'
#
loop_
_entity.id
_entity.type
_entity.pdbx_description
1 polymer ?
#
loop_
_entity_poly.entity_id
_entity_poly.type
_entity_poly.pdbx_seq_one_letter_code
_entity_poly.pdbx_strand_id
1 'polypeptide(L)'
;MKLKWLTLPLIAILAGLAGLYSYAHTLPSLAFPLKSINAFALSDGGSLTIELADAKGNEFYFGIKGDLETPREMYPSFYMRTFLGIPLMVTPEIGSAEELKLAGFAKKLAEKNLSPSSLEKVKNSDLDGLSKSELSYAVIYSIYSSLSERHASN
;
A
#
# COMPACT_ATOMS: atom_id res chain seq x y z
N MET A 1 16.01 27.30 -38.89
CA MET A 1 16.74 26.79 -37.71
C MET A 1 15.89 26.92 -36.42
N LYS A 2 14.69 26.32 -36.34
CA LYS A 2 13.77 26.51 -35.18
C LYS A 2 13.49 25.26 -34.32
N LEU A 3 13.67 24.05 -34.86
CA LEU A 3 13.18 22.82 -34.22
C LEU A 3 13.85 22.50 -32.85
N LYS A 4 15.17 22.73 -32.74
CA LYS A 4 15.97 22.39 -31.53
C LYS A 4 15.56 23.13 -30.24
N TRP A 5 14.78 24.21 -30.35
CA TRP A 5 14.38 25.03 -29.19
C TRP A 5 13.11 24.49 -28.49
N LEU A 6 12.30 23.69 -29.20
CA LEU A 6 11.11 23.03 -28.64
C LEU A 6 11.40 21.60 -28.15
N THR A 7 12.44 20.94 -28.69
CA THR A 7 12.80 19.57 -28.29
C THR A 7 13.28 19.48 -26.84
N LEU A 8 14.09 20.44 -26.38
CA LEU A 8 14.60 20.46 -24.99
C LEU A 8 13.49 20.56 -23.94
N PRO A 9 12.56 21.54 -23.98
CA PRO A 9 11.46 21.60 -23.01
C PRO A 9 10.50 20.42 -23.14
N LEU A 10 10.26 19.89 -24.34
CA LEU A 10 9.42 18.69 -24.50
C LEU A 10 10.06 17.45 -23.84
N ILE A 11 11.37 17.24 -24.01
CA ILE A 11 12.11 16.16 -23.33
C ILE A 11 12.06 16.36 -21.80
N ALA A 12 12.22 17.59 -21.31
CA ALA A 12 12.12 17.88 -19.88
C ALA A 12 10.72 17.61 -19.31
N ILE A 13 9.65 17.94 -20.04
CA ILE A 13 8.26 17.62 -19.65
C ILE A 13 8.06 16.09 -19.62
N LEU A 14 8.48 15.37 -20.66
CA LEU A 14 8.34 13.91 -20.72
C LEU A 14 9.16 13.20 -19.62
N ALA A 15 10.37 13.66 -19.34
CA ALA A 15 11.19 13.17 -18.22
C ALA A 15 10.55 13.48 -16.86
N GLY A 16 9.95 14.67 -16.70
CA GLY A 16 9.20 15.05 -15.50
C GLY A 16 7.96 14.17 -15.29
N LEU A 17 7.19 13.91 -16.34
CA LEU A 17 6.01 13.04 -16.29
C LEU A 17 6.38 11.57 -16.04
N ALA A 18 7.39 11.03 -16.72
CA ALA A 18 7.86 9.66 -16.49
C ALA A 18 8.47 9.50 -15.08
N GLY A 19 9.18 10.52 -14.59
CA GLY A 19 9.66 10.60 -13.21
C GLY A 19 8.51 10.61 -12.21
N LEU A 20 7.54 11.51 -12.39
CA LEU A 20 6.35 11.61 -11.54
C LEU A 20 5.55 10.30 -11.51
N TYR A 21 5.36 9.67 -12.68
CA TYR A 21 4.71 8.37 -12.80
C TYR A 21 5.50 7.29 -12.03
N SER A 22 6.81 7.15 -12.26
CA SER A 22 7.64 6.14 -11.59
C SER A 22 7.71 6.34 -10.07
N TYR A 23 7.79 7.59 -9.60
CA TYR A 23 8.12 7.91 -8.19
C TYR A 23 7.00 8.77 -7.31
N ALA A 24 5.93 7.95 -7.75
CA ALA A 24 4.50 7.60 -7.47
C ALA A 24 4.16 6.09 -7.63
N HIS A 25 4.60 5.36 -8.68
CA HIS A 25 4.32 3.91 -8.85
C HIS A 25 5.33 2.92 -8.17
N THR A 26 6.44 3.42 -7.62
CA THR A 26 7.48 2.57 -6.97
C THR A 26 7.35 2.55 -5.44
N LEU A 27 6.69 1.54 -4.85
CA LEU A 27 6.40 1.44 -3.40
C LEU A 27 7.59 1.88 -2.50
N PRO A 28 7.35 2.66 -1.44
CA PRO A 28 8.40 3.36 -0.71
C PRO A 28 9.29 2.44 0.14
N SER A 29 10.55 2.84 0.33
CA SER A 29 11.43 2.27 1.35
C SER A 29 11.28 3.08 2.64
N LEU A 30 10.56 2.54 3.63
CA LEU A 30 10.23 3.24 4.87
C LEU A 30 11.45 3.37 5.79
N ALA A 31 11.67 4.56 6.35
CA ALA A 31 12.60 4.74 7.47
C ALA A 31 11.98 4.26 8.79
N PHE A 32 12.73 3.49 9.58
CA PHE A 32 12.30 2.91 10.85
C PHE A 32 13.02 3.56 12.05
N PRO A 33 12.42 3.56 13.26
CA PRO A 33 11.06 3.11 13.58
C PRO A 33 9.99 4.00 12.92
N LEU A 34 8.78 3.46 12.71
CA LEU A 34 7.68 4.28 12.19
C LEU A 34 7.28 5.34 13.22
N LYS A 35 6.98 6.55 12.75
CA LYS A 35 6.50 7.66 13.58
C LYS A 35 5.03 7.48 13.96
N SER A 36 4.24 6.92 13.04
CA SER A 36 2.86 6.51 13.29
C SER A 36 2.47 5.34 12.41
N ILE A 37 1.50 4.56 12.90
CA ILE A 37 0.74 3.56 12.14
C ILE A 37 -0.70 3.61 12.66
N ASN A 38 -1.65 3.83 11.77
CA ASN A 38 -3.08 3.71 12.01
C ASN A 38 -3.63 2.63 11.09
N ALA A 39 -4.55 1.81 11.60
CA ALA A 39 -5.27 0.82 10.80
C ALA A 39 -6.77 1.02 10.98
N PHE A 40 -7.48 1.02 9.86
CA PHE A 40 -8.93 1.22 9.78
C PHE A 40 -9.54 0.04 9.03
N ALA A 41 -10.29 -0.79 9.76
CA ALA A 41 -11.24 -1.72 9.17
C ALA A 41 -12.62 -1.03 9.21
N LEU A 42 -13.15 -0.66 8.05
CA LEU A 42 -14.40 0.09 7.95
C LEU A 42 -15.59 -0.87 7.84
N SER A 43 -16.74 -0.44 8.39
CA SER A 43 -18.01 -1.17 8.32
C SER A 43 -18.79 -0.85 7.04
N ASP A 44 -18.09 -0.59 5.93
CA ASP A 44 -18.61 -0.09 4.65
C ASP A 44 -18.84 -1.18 3.58
N GLY A 45 -18.59 -2.44 3.96
CA GLY A 45 -18.47 -3.59 3.06
C GLY A 45 -17.18 -4.36 3.33
N GLY A 46 -16.13 -3.68 3.79
CA GLY A 46 -14.90 -4.32 4.25
C GLY A 46 -13.62 -3.63 3.81
N SER A 47 -13.62 -2.30 3.63
CA SER A 47 -12.39 -1.56 3.36
C SER A 47 -11.38 -1.73 4.50
N LEU A 48 -10.15 -2.08 4.14
CA LEU A 48 -9.01 -2.15 5.04
C LEU A 48 -8.01 -1.09 4.60
N THR A 49 -7.85 -0.02 5.39
CA THR A 49 -6.94 1.10 5.10
C THR A 49 -5.87 1.22 6.18
N ILE A 50 -4.64 1.46 5.74
CA ILE A 50 -3.47 1.70 6.59
C ILE A 50 -2.95 3.10 6.27
N GLU A 51 -2.74 3.90 7.31
CA GLU A 51 -1.98 5.14 7.25
C GLU A 51 -0.69 4.95 8.04
N LEU A 52 0.45 5.37 7.50
CA LEU A 52 1.70 5.40 8.26
C LEU A 52 2.55 6.60 7.91
N ALA A 53 3.33 7.06 8.89
CA ALA A 53 4.41 8.01 8.68
C ALA A 53 5.74 7.36 9.08
N ASP A 54 6.74 7.42 8.20
CA ASP A 54 8.07 6.90 8.48
C ASP A 54 8.87 7.79 9.44
N ALA A 55 10.08 7.36 9.84
CA ALA A 55 10.94 8.13 10.75
C ALA A 55 11.32 9.54 10.26
N LYS A 56 11.19 9.82 8.95
CA LYS A 56 11.46 11.13 8.33
C LYS A 56 10.19 11.97 8.15
N GLY A 57 9.01 11.42 8.47
CA GLY A 57 7.72 12.05 8.22
C GLY A 57 7.20 11.87 6.79
N ASN A 58 7.72 10.92 6.02
CA ASN A 58 7.10 10.54 4.74
C ASN A 58 5.81 9.78 5.02
N GLU A 59 4.68 10.31 4.56
CA GLU A 59 3.37 9.67 4.69
C GLU A 59 3.15 8.67 3.56
N PHE A 60 2.61 7.51 3.91
CA PHE A 60 2.19 6.48 2.97
C PHE A 60 0.87 5.86 3.42
N TYR A 61 -0.01 5.65 2.45
CA TYR A 61 -1.35 5.12 2.63
C TYR A 61 -1.50 3.90 1.73
N PHE A 62 -2.10 2.83 2.21
CA PHE A 62 -2.43 1.68 1.35
C PHE A 62 -3.57 0.86 1.91
N GLY A 63 -4.20 0.06 1.05
CA GLY A 63 -5.33 -0.74 1.48
C GLY A 63 -6.03 -1.51 0.38
N ILE A 64 -7.19 -2.02 0.76
CA ILE A 64 -8.22 -2.58 -0.11
C ILE A 64 -9.46 -1.73 0.13
N LYS A 65 -10.08 -1.22 -0.94
CA LYS A 65 -11.38 -0.54 -0.84
C LYS A 65 -12.48 -1.58 -1.07
N GLY A 66 -13.27 -1.83 -0.03
CA GLY A 66 -14.47 -2.66 -0.09
C GLY A 66 -15.74 -1.84 -0.31
N ASP A 67 -16.80 -2.53 -0.70
CA ASP A 67 -18.17 -2.03 -0.75
C ASP A 67 -19.17 -3.21 -0.67
N LEU A 68 -20.46 -2.91 -0.58
CA LEU A 68 -21.53 -3.92 -0.41
C LEU A 68 -22.04 -4.52 -1.73
N GLU A 69 -21.59 -4.02 -2.88
CA GLU A 69 -22.09 -4.42 -4.21
C GLU A 69 -21.11 -5.35 -4.94
N THR A 70 -19.82 -5.25 -4.61
CA THR A 70 -18.71 -5.98 -5.22
C THR A 70 -18.32 -7.22 -4.39
N PRO A 71 -18.13 -8.41 -5.00
CA PRO A 71 -17.50 -9.55 -4.34
C PRO A 71 -16.07 -9.24 -3.85
N ARG A 72 -15.68 -9.78 -2.68
CA ARG A 72 -14.44 -9.43 -1.96
C ARG A 72 -13.16 -9.67 -2.78
N GLU A 73 -13.18 -10.69 -3.62
CA GLU A 73 -12.14 -11.04 -4.59
C GLU A 73 -11.91 -9.95 -5.66
N MET A 74 -12.92 -9.10 -5.91
CA MET A 74 -12.85 -7.98 -6.86
C MET A 74 -12.69 -6.59 -6.20
N TYR A 75 -12.49 -6.51 -4.88
CA TYR A 75 -12.23 -5.23 -4.21
C TYR A 75 -10.89 -4.62 -4.68
N PRO A 76 -10.86 -3.41 -5.27
CA PRO A 76 -9.61 -2.82 -5.76
C PRO A 76 -8.63 -2.54 -4.61
N SER A 77 -7.38 -2.94 -4.80
CA SER A 77 -6.28 -2.48 -3.95
C SER A 77 -5.90 -1.05 -4.30
N PHE A 78 -5.29 -0.34 -3.36
CA PHE A 78 -4.75 1.00 -3.61
C PHE A 78 -3.53 1.30 -2.75
N TYR A 79 -2.75 2.28 -3.20
CA TYR A 79 -1.82 2.99 -2.34
C TYR A 79 -1.65 4.46 -2.78
N MET A 80 -1.28 5.32 -1.84
CA MET A 80 -1.19 6.77 -2.05
C MET A 80 -0.07 7.37 -1.22
N ARG A 81 0.51 8.46 -1.73
CA ARG A 81 1.57 9.24 -1.07
C ARG A 81 1.66 10.65 -1.64
N THR A 82 2.28 11.53 -0.87
CA THR A 82 2.26 12.97 -1.12
C THR A 82 3.54 13.44 -1.82
N PHE A 83 3.41 14.17 -2.93
CA PHE A 83 4.52 14.88 -3.59
C PHE A 83 4.20 16.37 -3.65
N LEU A 84 5.04 17.20 -3.00
CA LEU A 84 4.83 18.67 -2.91
C LEU A 84 3.43 19.08 -2.41
N GLY A 85 2.85 18.29 -1.50
CA GLY A 85 1.49 18.51 -0.97
C GLY A 85 0.35 17.92 -1.83
N ILE A 86 0.65 17.39 -3.02
CA ILE A 86 -0.33 16.76 -3.90
C ILE A 86 -0.39 15.25 -3.60
N PRO A 87 -1.57 14.68 -3.28
CA PRO A 87 -1.74 13.23 -3.14
C PRO A 87 -1.66 12.56 -4.52
N LEU A 88 -0.78 11.57 -4.63
CA LEU A 88 -0.62 10.73 -5.81
C LEU A 88 -1.03 9.31 -5.44
N MET A 89 -2.24 8.96 -5.86
CA MET A 89 -2.89 7.67 -5.63
C MET A 89 -2.73 6.76 -6.84
N VAL A 90 -2.45 5.49 -6.58
CA VAL A 90 -2.40 4.40 -7.55
C VAL A 90 -3.40 3.33 -7.12
N THR A 91 -4.20 2.86 -8.07
CA THR A 91 -5.11 1.72 -7.93
C THR A 91 -4.62 0.63 -8.87
N PRO A 92 -3.84 -0.35 -8.40
CA PRO A 92 -3.36 -1.43 -9.26
C PRO A 92 -4.50 -2.23 -9.89
N GLU A 93 -4.28 -2.75 -11.10
CA GLU A 93 -5.18 -3.73 -11.70
C GLU A 93 -5.18 -5.02 -10.87
N ILE A 94 -6.35 -5.65 -10.72
CA ILE A 94 -6.53 -6.84 -9.88
C ILE A 94 -5.74 -8.01 -10.47
N GLY A 95 -4.98 -8.71 -9.62
CA GLY A 95 -4.09 -9.79 -10.07
C GLY A 95 -2.84 -9.31 -10.84
N SER A 96 -2.59 -8.00 -10.95
CA SER A 96 -1.40 -7.46 -11.62
C SER A 96 -0.10 -7.71 -10.86
N ALA A 97 1.02 -7.65 -11.57
CA ALA A 97 2.36 -7.64 -10.97
C ALA A 97 2.65 -6.38 -10.11
N GLU A 98 1.72 -5.42 -10.02
CA GLU A 98 1.79 -4.29 -9.10
C GLU A 98 1.00 -4.54 -7.81
N GLU A 99 -0.20 -5.15 -7.90
CA GLU A 99 -0.93 -5.67 -6.75
C GLU A 99 -0.07 -6.69 -5.96
N LEU A 100 0.66 -7.58 -6.66
CA LEU A 100 1.58 -8.53 -6.03
C LEU A 100 2.75 -7.84 -5.30
N LYS A 101 3.23 -6.70 -5.78
CA LYS A 101 4.27 -5.92 -5.08
C LYS A 101 3.70 -5.30 -3.81
N LEU A 102 2.44 -4.84 -3.83
CA LEU A 102 1.75 -4.30 -2.66
C LEU A 102 1.52 -5.41 -1.61
N ALA A 103 1.08 -6.59 -2.03
CA ALA A 103 0.99 -7.77 -1.15
C ALA A 103 2.35 -8.11 -0.51
N GLY A 104 3.42 -8.15 -1.31
CA GLY A 104 4.79 -8.39 -0.84
C GLY A 104 5.35 -7.29 0.08
N PHE A 105 4.90 -6.04 -0.07
CA PHE A 105 5.21 -4.93 0.84
C PHE A 105 4.46 -5.08 2.17
N ALA A 106 3.15 -5.32 2.13
CA ALA A 106 2.31 -5.54 3.30
C ALA A 106 2.84 -6.71 4.14
N LYS A 107 3.18 -7.85 3.50
CA LYS A 107 3.83 -9.00 4.16
C LYS A 107 5.07 -8.59 4.94
N LYS A 108 6.04 -7.96 4.27
CA LYS A 108 7.31 -7.54 4.87
C LYS A 108 7.11 -6.53 6.01
N LEU A 109 6.08 -5.69 5.92
CA LEU A 109 5.76 -4.71 6.95
C LEU A 109 5.13 -5.37 8.19
N ALA A 110 4.25 -6.35 8.03
CA ALA A 110 3.71 -7.12 9.16
C ALA A 110 4.77 -8.05 9.78
N GLU A 111 5.43 -8.90 8.99
CA GLU A 111 6.39 -9.92 9.46
C GLU A 111 7.65 -9.32 10.11
N LYS A 112 7.98 -8.04 9.84
CA LYS A 112 9.10 -7.34 10.49
C LYS A 112 8.75 -6.77 11.88
N ASN A 113 7.48 -6.48 12.16
CA ASN A 113 7.07 -5.74 13.37
C ASN A 113 6.18 -6.57 14.33
N LEU A 114 5.62 -7.69 13.89
CA LEU A 114 5.02 -8.69 14.77
C LEU A 114 6.10 -9.61 15.38
N SER A 115 5.95 -9.98 16.64
CA SER A 115 6.76 -11.06 17.23
C SER A 115 6.41 -12.42 16.58
N PRO A 116 7.25 -13.46 16.66
CA PRO A 116 6.94 -14.76 16.07
C PRO A 116 5.60 -15.35 16.53
N SER A 117 5.29 -15.26 17.83
CA SER A 117 4.01 -15.73 18.39
C SER A 117 2.83 -14.82 18.02
N SER A 118 3.03 -13.50 17.95
CA SER A 118 2.00 -12.57 17.47
C SER A 118 1.67 -12.80 15.99
N LEU A 119 2.69 -13.12 15.19
CA LEU A 119 2.55 -13.47 13.77
C LEU A 119 1.87 -14.83 13.57
N GLU A 120 2.13 -15.81 14.45
CA GLU A 120 1.44 -17.10 14.45
C GLU A 120 -0.05 -16.94 14.82
N LYS A 121 -0.37 -16.16 15.86
CA LYS A 121 -1.75 -15.77 16.20
C LYS A 121 -2.49 -15.15 15.00
N VAL A 122 -1.89 -14.11 14.40
CA VAL A 122 -2.45 -13.42 13.23
C VAL A 122 -2.63 -14.36 12.02
N LYS A 123 -1.71 -15.31 11.80
CA LYS A 123 -1.84 -16.35 10.75
C LYS A 123 -3.01 -17.30 10.99
N ASN A 124 -3.32 -17.59 12.26
CA ASN A 124 -4.44 -18.42 12.68
C ASN A 124 -5.75 -17.63 12.86
N SER A 125 -5.78 -16.34 12.50
CA SER A 125 -6.90 -15.40 12.77
C SER A 125 -7.26 -15.20 14.25
N ASP A 126 -6.33 -15.54 15.15
CA ASP A 126 -6.39 -15.21 16.57
C ASP A 126 -5.90 -13.77 16.77
N LEU A 127 -6.76 -12.93 17.35
CA LEU A 127 -6.47 -11.53 17.68
C LEU A 127 -6.41 -11.27 19.19
N ASP A 128 -6.66 -12.29 20.02
CA ASP A 128 -6.80 -12.13 21.47
C ASP A 128 -5.45 -11.87 22.13
N GLY A 129 -5.40 -10.84 22.98
CA GLY A 129 -4.19 -10.42 23.68
C GLY A 129 -3.16 -9.69 22.81
N LEU A 130 -3.44 -9.41 21.53
CA LEU A 130 -2.61 -8.52 20.72
C LEU A 130 -2.70 -7.08 21.23
N SER A 131 -1.58 -6.38 21.32
CA SER A 131 -1.58 -4.94 21.64
C SER A 131 -2.17 -4.10 20.50
N LYS A 132 -2.56 -2.85 20.79
CA LYS A 132 -3.08 -1.92 19.77
C LYS A 132 -2.15 -1.77 18.56
N SER A 133 -0.82 -1.81 18.75
CA SER A 133 0.13 -1.73 17.65
C SER A 133 0.16 -3.02 16.82
N GLU A 134 0.07 -4.19 17.47
CA GLU A 134 0.05 -5.49 16.78
C GLU A 134 -1.24 -5.68 15.99
N LEU A 135 -2.39 -5.22 16.51
CA LEU A 135 -3.64 -5.18 15.77
C LEU A 135 -3.52 -4.36 14.46
N SER A 136 -2.75 -3.26 14.45
CA SER A 136 -2.48 -2.53 13.20
C SER A 136 -1.66 -3.35 12.20
N TYR A 137 -0.68 -4.12 12.66
CA TYR A 137 0.07 -5.06 11.80
C TYR A 137 -0.76 -6.30 11.42
N ALA A 138 -1.76 -6.68 12.21
CA ALA A 138 -2.72 -7.74 11.85
C ALA A 138 -3.62 -7.31 10.68
N VAL A 139 -4.09 -6.05 10.64
CA VAL A 139 -4.82 -5.51 9.47
C VAL A 139 -3.90 -5.45 8.23
N ILE A 140 -2.63 -5.07 8.38
CA ILE A 140 -1.64 -5.16 7.29
C ILE A 140 -1.49 -6.60 6.78
N TYR A 141 -1.44 -7.58 7.69
CA TYR A 141 -1.37 -8.99 7.31
C TYR A 141 -2.65 -9.47 6.61
N SER A 142 -3.83 -9.01 7.05
CA SER A 142 -5.12 -9.29 6.41
C SER A 142 -5.19 -8.76 4.97
N ILE A 143 -4.67 -7.54 4.72
CA ILE A 143 -4.48 -7.00 3.37
C ILE A 143 -3.55 -7.90 2.56
N TYR A 144 -2.39 -8.30 3.12
CA TYR A 144 -1.49 -9.25 2.44
C TYR A 144 -2.18 -10.56 2.05
N SER A 145 -2.95 -11.18 2.96
CA SER A 145 -3.69 -12.42 2.68
C SER A 145 -4.69 -12.22 1.54
N SER A 146 -5.57 -11.22 1.62
CA SER A 146 -6.62 -11.02 0.61
C SER A 146 -6.16 -10.49 -0.75
N LEU A 147 -4.92 -10.00 -0.87
CA LEU A 147 -4.28 -9.84 -2.18
C LEU A 147 -3.63 -11.16 -2.65
N SER A 148 -2.98 -11.90 -1.75
CA SER A 148 -2.28 -13.15 -2.10
C SER A 148 -3.22 -14.29 -2.49
N GLU A 149 -4.41 -14.36 -1.88
CA GLU A 149 -5.48 -15.33 -2.19
C GLU A 149 -5.90 -15.24 -3.67
N ARG A 150 -6.02 -14.02 -4.22
CA ARG A 150 -6.29 -13.79 -5.65
C ARG A 150 -5.16 -14.29 -6.54
N HIS A 151 -3.92 -14.01 -6.16
CA HIS A 151 -2.73 -14.46 -6.88
C HIS A 151 -2.46 -15.97 -6.77
N ALA A 152 -3.16 -16.68 -5.88
CA ALA A 152 -3.16 -18.13 -5.81
C ALA A 152 -4.35 -18.78 -6.55
N SER A 153 -5.29 -17.97 -7.05
CA SER A 153 -6.53 -18.40 -7.73
C SER A 153 -6.53 -18.10 -9.23
N ASN A 154 -5.47 -17.48 -9.75
CA ASN A 154 -5.24 -17.12 -11.16
C ASN A 154 -4.04 -17.90 -11.73
#